data_AF-A0A4Y8SI13-F1
#
_entry.id   AF-A0A4Y8SI13-F1
#
_cell.length_a   1.000
_cell.length_b   1.000
_cell.length_c   1.000
_cell.angle_alpha   90.00
_cell.angle_beta   90.00
_cell.angle_gamma   90.00
#
_symmetry.space_group_name_H-M   'P 1'
#
loop_
_entity.id
_entity.type
_entity.pdbx_description
1 polymer ?
#
loop_
_entity_poly.entity_id
_entity_poly.type
_entity_poly.pdbx_seq_one_letter_code
_entity_poly.pdbx_strand_id
1 'polypeptide(L)' 'MKGNAAAIIEAEKLKLTNNPYYFTLLGELYKTIDPEKALENLNLAPHIAKTQVDKQAISKKIEAINGS' A
#
# COMPACT_ATOMS: atom_id res chain seq x y z
N MET A 1 -15.73 -7.06 -6.89
CA MET A 1 -15.77 -5.59 -6.72
C MET A 1 -15.01 -4.95 -7.88
N LYS A 2 -15.65 -4.12 -8.70
CA LYS A 2 -15.03 -3.51 -9.91
C LYS A 2 -14.38 -2.13 -9.68
N GLY A 3 -14.35 -1.64 -8.43
CA GLY A 3 -13.85 -0.30 -8.10
C GLY A 3 -12.33 -0.17 -8.00
N ASN A 4 -11.63 -1.26 -7.67
CA ASN A 4 -10.20 -1.18 -7.31
C ASN A 4 -9.32 -0.84 -8.52
N ALA A 5 -9.62 -1.35 -9.71
CA ALA A 5 -8.81 -1.06 -10.91
C ALA A 5 -8.86 0.41 -11.35
N ALA A 6 -10.04 1.04 -11.32
CA ALA A 6 -10.17 2.47 -11.63
C ALA A 6 -9.49 3.34 -10.56
N ALA A 7 -9.65 2.97 -9.29
CA ALA A 7 -8.99 3.66 -8.17
C ALA A 7 -7.46 3.54 -8.24
N ILE A 8 -6.91 2.41 -8.69
CA ILE A 8 -5.48 2.24 -8.93
C ILE A 8 -4.98 3.22 -9.99
N ILE A 9 -5.68 3.32 -11.12
CA ILE A 9 -5.29 4.20 -12.23
C ILE A 9 -5.25 5.66 -11.76
N GLU A 10 -6.26 6.10 -11.00
CA GLU A 10 -6.29 7.46 -10.45
C GLU A 10 -5.22 7.67 -9.38
N ALA A 11 -4.99 6.68 -8.51
CA ALA A 11 -3.94 6.74 -7.52
C ALA A 11 -2.56 6.87 -8.19
N GLU A 12 -2.22 6.01 -9.14
CA GLU A 12 -0.92 6.02 -9.84
C GLU A 12 -0.61 7.37 -10.53
N LYS A 13 -1.64 8.10 -10.98
CA LYS A 13 -1.48 9.45 -11.56
C LYS A 13 -0.97 10.49 -10.56
N LEU A 14 -1.26 10.33 -9.26
CA LEU A 14 -0.86 11.28 -8.23
C LEU A 14 0.66 11.31 -8.01
N LYS A 15 1.36 10.20 -8.32
CA LYS A 15 2.83 10.08 -8.24
C LYS A 15 3.44 10.58 -6.93
N LEU A 16 2.74 10.37 -5.81
CA LEU A 16 3.17 10.80 -4.48
C LEU A 16 4.22 9.82 -3.90
N THR A 17 5.31 9.61 -4.62
CA THR A 17 6.36 8.62 -4.33
C THR A 17 7.20 8.91 -3.09
N ASN A 18 6.96 10.04 -2.42
CA ASN A 18 7.57 10.38 -1.14
C ASN A 18 6.53 10.45 0.01
N ASN A 19 5.35 9.84 -0.19
CA ASN A 19 4.29 9.81 0.80
C ASN A 19 4.01 8.36 1.24
N PRO A 20 4.24 7.98 2.51
CA PRO A 20 3.97 6.63 2.98
C PRO A 20 2.47 6.24 2.87
N TYR A 21 1.55 7.22 2.96
CA TYR A 21 0.12 6.97 2.78
C TYR A 21 -0.25 6.63 1.34
N TYR A 22 0.52 7.13 0.36
CA TYR A 22 0.32 6.80 -1.06
C TYR A 22 0.60 5.31 -1.32
N PHE A 23 1.74 4.83 -0.85
CA PHE A 23 2.10 3.42 -0.95
C PHE A 23 1.17 2.52 -0.14
N THR A 24 0.70 2.99 1.03
CA THR A 24 -0.30 2.26 1.83
C THR A 24 -1.63 2.12 1.08
N LEU A 25 -2.08 3.18 0.40
CA LEU A 25 -3.30 3.16 -0.41
C LEU A 25 -3.16 2.19 -1.59
N LEU A 26 -2.05 2.24 -2.33
CA LEU A 26 -1.78 1.30 -3.42
C LEU A 26 -1.77 -0.15 -2.92
N GLY A 27 -1.15 -0.40 -1.77
CA GLY A 27 -1.20 -1.70 -1.09
C GLY A 27 -2.62 -2.24 -0.91
N GLU A 28 -3.50 -1.43 -0.33
CA GLU A 28 -4.91 -1.82 -0.11
C GLU A 28 -5.67 -2.04 -1.42
N LEU A 29 -5.44 -1.20 -2.43
CA LEU A 29 -6.09 -1.32 -3.73
C LEU A 29 -5.62 -2.57 -4.51
N TYR A 30 -4.33 -2.89 -4.42
CA TYR A 30 -3.75 -4.07 -5.05
C TYR A 30 -4.03 -5.36 -4.29
N LYS A 31 -4.32 -5.34 -2.97
CA LYS A 31 -4.52 -6.54 -2.14
C LYS A 31 -5.44 -7.61 -2.76
N THR A 32 -6.49 -7.20 -3.47
CA THR A 32 -7.47 -8.12 -4.09
C THR A 32 -7.24 -8.38 -5.58
N ILE A 33 -6.33 -7.65 -6.21
CA ILE A 33 -6.04 -7.71 -7.65
C ILE A 33 -4.70 -8.39 -7.90
N ASP A 34 -3.68 -7.96 -7.16
CA ASP A 34 -2.29 -8.39 -7.25
C ASP A 34 -1.66 -8.29 -5.84
N PRO A 35 -1.74 -9.37 -5.03
CA PRO A 35 -1.20 -9.38 -3.69
C PRO A 35 0.32 -9.16 -3.64
N GLU A 36 1.07 -9.56 -4.67
CA GLU A 36 2.51 -9.34 -4.73
C GLU A 36 2.80 -7.84 -4.86
N LYS A 37 2.13 -7.17 -5.80
CA LYS A 37 2.25 -5.71 -5.96
C LYS A 37 1.75 -4.94 -4.74
N ALA A 38 0.75 -5.48 -4.03
CA ALA A 38 0.31 -4.92 -2.76
C ALA A 38 1.43 -4.94 -1.71
N LEU A 39 2.11 -6.07 -1.57
CA LEU A 39 3.23 -6.24 -0.65
C LEU A 39 4.42 -5.36 -1.03
N GLU A 40 4.77 -5.26 -2.31
CA GLU A 40 5.84 -4.36 -2.78
C GLU A 40 5.58 -2.91 -2.34
N ASN A 41 4.37 -2.40 -2.57
CA ASN A 41 4.01 -1.05 -2.17
C ASN A 41 4.04 -0.88 -0.64
N LEU A 42 3.47 -1.83 0.10
CA LEU A 42 3.47 -1.76 1.56
C LEU A 42 4.87 -1.91 2.16
N ASN A 43 5.79 -2.62 1.52
CA ASN A 43 7.18 -2.72 1.95
C ASN A 43 7.97 -1.42 1.72
N LEU A 44 7.56 -0.58 0.74
CA LEU A 44 8.17 0.73 0.50
C LEU A 44 7.75 1.79 1.53
N ALA A 45 6.51 1.74 2.01
CA ALA A 45 5.95 2.76 2.90
C ALA A 45 6.72 2.97 4.23
N PRO A 46 7.25 1.93 4.93
CA PRO A 46 8.01 2.07 6.17
C PRO A 46 9.35 2.77 5.99
N HIS A 47 9.94 2.70 4.79
CA HIS A 47 11.19 3.41 4.49
C HIS A 47 11.00 4.92 4.42
N ILE A 48 9.79 5.38 4.10
CA ILE A 48 9.42 6.79 3.93
C ILE A 48 8.71 7.33 5.18
N ALA A 49 8.07 6.46 5.95
CA ALA A 49 7.40 6.80 7.18
C ALA A 49 8.38 7.38 8.23
N LYS A 50 8.06 8.59 8.72
CA LYS A 50 8.90 9.32 9.68
C LYS A 50 8.71 8.85 11.12
N THR A 51 7.56 8.28 11.45
CA THR A 51 7.21 7.89 12.82
C THR A 51 7.22 6.37 12.98
N GLN A 52 7.55 5.92 14.18
CA GLN A 52 7.49 4.49 14.52
C GLN A 52 6.05 3.94 14.50
N VAL A 53 5.07 4.79 14.82
CA VAL A 53 3.65 4.44 14.82
C VAL A 53 3.17 4.13 13.41
N ASP A 54 3.53 4.97 12.42
CA ASP A 54 3.19 4.73 11.02
C ASP A 54 3.82 3.43 10.50
N LYS A 55 5.10 3.19 10.82
CA LYS A 55 5.80 1.94 10.45
C LYS A 55 5.10 0.71 11.01
N GLN A 56 4.72 0.74 12.29
CA GLN A 56 3.97 -0.36 12.92
C GLN A 56 2.60 -0.59 12.29
N ALA A 57 1.88 0.49 11.95
CA ALA A 57 0.58 0.38 11.28
C ALA A 57 0.71 -0.27 9.90
N ILE A 58 1.78 0.04 9.16
CA ILE A 58 2.07 -0.57 7.86
C ILE A 58 2.49 -2.04 8.00
N SER A 59 3.34 -2.39 8.98
CA SER A 59 3.73 -3.78 9.23
C SER A 59 2.54 -4.69 9.49
N LYS A 60 1.55 -4.22 10.26
CA LYS A 60 0.29 -4.97 10.48
C LYS A 60 -0.49 -5.23 9.19
N LYS A 61 -0.43 -4.31 8.22
CA LYS A 61 -1.08 -4.49 6.91
C LYS A 61 -0.35 -5.55 6.08
N ILE A 62 0.98 -5.56 6.11
CA ILE A 62 1.82 -6.60 5.46
C ILE A 62 1.49 -7.97 6.05
N GLU A 63 1.45 -8.08 7.37
CA GLU A 63 1.06 -9.32 8.07
C GLU A 63 -0.34 -9.79 7.67
N ALA A 64 -1.31 -8.88 7.53
CA ALA A 64 -2.66 -9.20 7.09
C ALA A 64 -2.79 -9.63 5.62
N ILE A 65 -1.74 -9.47 4.80
CA ILE A 65 -1.68 -9.97 3.42
C ILE A 65 -0.90 -11.29 3.36
N ASN A 66 0.19 -11.40 4.12
CA ASN A 66 1.00 -12.62 4.20
C ASN A 66 0.35 -13.73 5.04
N GLY A 67 -0.51 -13.37 5.99
CA GLY A 67 -1.24 -14.30 6.85
C GLY A 67 -2.62 -14.63 6.29
N SER A 68 -2.68 -15.69 5.47
CA SER A 68 -3.88 -16.51 5.20
C SER A 68 -3.47 -17.95 5.08
#